data_AF-A0A4Q3EIJ3-F1
#
_entry.id   AF-A0A4Q3EIJ3-F1
#
_cell.length_a   1.000
_cell.length_b   1.000
_cell.length_c   1.000
_cell.angle_alpha   90.00
_cell.angle_beta   90.00
_cell.angle_gamma   90.00
#
_symmetry.space_group_name_H-M   'P 1'
#
loop_
_entity.id
_entity.type
_entity.pdbx_description
1 polymer ?
#
loop_
_entity_poly.entity_id
_entity_poly.type
_entity_poly.pdbx_seq_one_letter_code
_entity_poly.pdbx_strand_id
1 'polypeptide(L)'
;AKAGTDTIMFSSALLIFVQEVFGGIVLGALSGYIAFRLMRSIIDFQTIVLVSLALVMADSVIASLLHLSIPIAVVTAGLFAGSRSIDASSKEHSHQALEKFWELIDEMLNTVLFSMIGLQMVNFPFIDSYWRTGCIAIVVLLIARWLSIVLPLTFLRRTLKINYGSVNVLTWAGVRGGISIALALSLQIEARYKYLIVCATFFVVIFSIIFQGLTLKHLINYLYRKEEK
;
A
#
# COMPACT_ATOMS: atom_id res chain seq x y z
N ALA A 1 30.74 -7.76 -0.69
CA ALA A 1 31.50 -8.95 -0.25
C ALA A 1 30.53 -9.87 0.50
N LYS A 2 30.50 -11.16 0.10
CA LYS A 2 29.81 -12.31 0.72
C LYS A 2 28.36 -12.09 1.20
N ALA A 3 27.40 -12.24 0.29
CA ALA A 3 26.03 -12.62 0.62
C ALA A 3 25.48 -13.47 -0.53
N GLY A 4 25.97 -14.70 -0.63
CA GLY A 4 25.55 -15.67 -1.63
C GLY A 4 26.07 -17.02 -1.17
N THR A 5 25.14 -17.96 -0.94
CA THR A 5 25.34 -19.33 -0.43
C THR A 5 25.41 -19.55 1.07
N ASP A 6 24.78 -18.71 1.89
CA ASP A 6 24.19 -19.25 3.13
C ASP A 6 22.75 -19.62 2.79
N THR A 7 22.44 -20.89 2.93
CA THR A 7 21.07 -21.40 2.91
C THR A 7 20.23 -20.51 3.82
N ILE A 8 19.44 -19.59 3.25
CA ILE A 8 18.30 -19.02 3.96
C ILE A 8 17.42 -20.24 4.23
N MET A 9 17.61 -20.88 5.39
CA MET A 9 16.73 -21.95 5.83
C MET A 9 15.35 -21.33 5.80
N PHE A 10 14.44 -21.94 5.03
CA PHE A 10 13.06 -21.49 4.89
C PHE A 10 12.44 -21.15 6.27
N SER A 11 12.83 -21.91 7.31
CA SER A 11 12.49 -21.64 8.71
C SER A 11 12.95 -20.27 9.24
N SER A 12 14.17 -19.82 8.96
CA SER A 12 14.69 -18.52 9.40
C SER A 12 13.97 -17.37 8.71
N ALA A 13 13.72 -17.47 7.40
CA ALA A 13 12.92 -16.47 6.67
C ALA A 13 11.49 -16.39 7.21
N LEU A 14 10.89 -17.55 7.51
CA LEU A 14 9.55 -17.62 8.08
C LEU A 14 9.49 -17.04 9.49
N LEU A 15 10.51 -17.27 10.33
CA LEU A 15 10.61 -16.67 11.66
C LEU A 15 10.73 -15.14 11.59
N ILE A 16 11.58 -14.61 10.72
CA ILE A 16 11.73 -13.15 10.53
C ILE A 16 10.40 -12.56 10.05
N PHE A 17 9.75 -13.20 9.07
CA PHE A 17 8.46 -12.74 8.55
C PHE A 17 7.37 -12.72 9.64
N VAL A 18 7.26 -13.80 10.42
CA VAL A 18 6.30 -13.88 11.53
C VAL A 18 6.59 -12.80 12.57
N GLN A 19 7.86 -12.61 12.94
CA GLN A 19 8.26 -11.57 13.88
C GLN A 19 7.91 -10.17 13.36
N GLU A 20 8.24 -9.85 12.11
CA GLU A 20 7.98 -8.53 11.51
C GLU A 20 6.49 -8.20 11.45
N VAL A 21 5.66 -9.18 11.05
CA VAL A 21 4.21 -9.01 10.89
C VAL A 21 3.52 -8.98 12.25
N PHE A 22 3.69 -10.01 13.08
CA PHE A 22 2.98 -10.09 14.36
C PHE A 22 3.51 -9.09 15.38
N GLY A 23 4.83 -8.84 15.39
CA GLY A 23 5.39 -7.80 16.25
C GLY A 23 4.89 -6.42 15.85
N GLY A 24 4.78 -6.12 14.56
CA GLY A 24 4.15 -4.90 14.07
C GLY A 24 2.70 -4.75 14.54
N ILE A 25 1.89 -5.81 14.41
CA ILE A 25 0.50 -5.81 14.89
C ILE A 25 0.43 -5.56 16.40
N VAL A 26 1.24 -6.24 17.20
CA VAL A 26 1.24 -6.09 18.66
C VAL A 26 1.64 -4.67 19.06
N LEU A 27 2.72 -4.15 18.45
CA LEU A 27 3.18 -2.78 18.69
C LEU A 27 2.08 -1.78 18.37
N GLY A 28 1.51 -1.86 17.17
CA GLY A 28 0.45 -0.95 16.71
C GLY A 28 -0.83 -1.05 17.54
N ALA A 29 -1.22 -2.25 17.97
CA ALA A 29 -2.38 -2.43 18.83
C ALA A 29 -2.17 -1.77 20.21
N LEU A 30 -0.98 -1.91 20.80
CA LEU A 30 -0.64 -1.30 22.08
C LEU A 30 -0.56 0.24 21.97
N SER A 31 0.21 0.75 21.00
CA SER A 31 0.38 2.20 20.79
C SER A 31 -0.94 2.86 20.39
N GLY A 32 -1.70 2.24 19.49
CA GLY A 32 -3.02 2.71 19.06
C GLY A 32 -4.05 2.73 20.18
N TYR A 33 -4.05 1.73 21.07
CA TYR A 33 -4.92 1.73 22.26
C TYR A 33 -4.55 2.85 23.24
N ILE A 34 -3.25 3.08 23.47
CA ILE A 34 -2.78 4.18 24.31
C ILE A 34 -3.20 5.53 23.71
N ALA A 35 -2.96 5.73 22.41
CA ALA A 35 -3.34 6.94 21.71
C ALA A 35 -4.86 7.18 21.72
N PHE A 36 -5.66 6.13 21.51
CA PHE A 36 -7.11 6.18 21.64
C PHE A 36 -7.53 6.70 23.02
N ARG A 37 -6.95 6.15 24.09
CA ARG A 37 -7.25 6.57 25.46
C ARG A 37 -6.85 8.03 25.73
N LEU A 38 -5.71 8.46 25.19
CA LEU A 38 -5.26 9.85 25.28
C LEU A 38 -6.22 10.79 24.54
N MET A 39 -6.52 10.51 23.28
CA MET A 39 -7.44 11.31 22.45
C MET A 39 -8.83 11.42 23.08
N ARG A 40 -9.31 10.36 23.74
CA ARG A 40 -10.59 10.40 24.46
C ARG A 40 -10.60 11.40 25.62
N SER A 41 -9.47 11.64 26.27
CA SER A 41 -9.37 12.63 27.36
C SER A 41 -9.22 14.07 26.87
N ILE A 42 -8.92 14.28 25.59
CA ILE A 42 -8.60 15.59 25.00
C ILE A 42 -9.87 16.20 24.39
N ILE A 43 -10.08 17.50 24.60
CA ILE A 43 -11.22 18.25 24.05
C ILE A 43 -10.80 19.04 22.80
N ASP A 44 -9.57 19.58 22.81
CA ASP A 44 -9.02 20.42 21.75
C ASP A 44 -8.56 19.61 20.52
N PHE A 45 -8.94 20.07 19.33
CA PHE A 45 -8.62 19.40 18.06
C PHE A 45 -7.12 19.42 17.76
N GLN A 46 -6.44 20.54 18.00
CA GLN A 46 -5.02 20.68 17.67
C GLN A 46 -4.18 19.65 18.45
N THR A 47 -4.53 19.43 19.71
CA THR A 47 -3.89 18.41 20.55
C THR A 47 -4.15 16.99 20.04
N ILE A 48 -5.36 16.68 19.55
CA ILE A 48 -5.67 15.37 18.93
C ILE A 48 -4.80 15.13 17.69
N VAL A 49 -4.64 16.14 16.83
CA VAL A 49 -3.77 16.07 15.65
C VAL A 49 -2.32 15.80 16.07
N LEU A 50 -1.80 16.53 17.05
CA LEU A 50 -0.45 16.33 17.56
C LEU A 50 -0.23 14.91 18.11
N VAL A 51 -1.20 14.36 18.85
CA VAL A 51 -1.13 12.96 19.32
C VAL A 51 -1.14 11.98 18.14
N SER A 52 -1.91 12.23 17.09
CA SER A 52 -1.94 11.36 15.91
C SER A 52 -0.61 11.37 15.14
N LEU A 53 0.01 12.55 14.98
CA LEU A 53 1.32 12.68 14.36
C LEU A 53 2.41 12.02 15.23
N ALA A 54 2.36 12.25 16.54
CA ALA A 54 3.27 11.64 17.50
C ALA A 54 3.17 10.11 17.47
N LEU A 55 1.96 9.56 17.35
CA LEU A 55 1.73 8.12 17.22
C LEU A 55 2.45 7.56 15.98
N VAL A 56 2.24 8.17 14.80
CA VAL A 56 2.90 7.73 13.55
C VAL A 56 4.42 7.82 13.65
N MET A 57 4.96 8.92 14.19
CA MET A 57 6.39 9.11 14.36
C MET A 57 7.00 8.12 15.36
N ALA A 58 6.35 7.95 16.51
CA ALA A 58 6.81 7.04 17.56
C ALA A 58 6.79 5.58 17.07
N ASP A 59 5.69 5.14 16.46
CA ASP A 59 5.60 3.78 15.91
C ASP A 59 6.63 3.53 14.82
N SER A 60 6.88 4.51 13.94
CA SER A 60 7.90 4.38 12.90
C SER A 60 9.31 4.18 13.48
N VAL A 61 9.65 4.91 14.54
CA VAL A 61 10.96 4.78 15.20
C VAL A 61 11.05 3.47 15.98
N ILE A 62 10.04 3.15 16.80
CA ILE A 62 10.05 1.94 17.63
C ILE A 62 10.03 0.69 16.76
N ALA A 63 9.20 0.64 15.71
CA ALA A 63 9.16 -0.47 14.78
C ALA A 63 10.51 -0.64 14.07
N SER A 64 11.17 0.45 13.65
CA SER A 64 12.50 0.40 13.06
C SER A 64 13.55 -0.19 14.02
N LEU A 65 13.56 0.25 15.28
CA LEU A 65 14.50 -0.23 16.31
C LEU A 65 14.29 -1.71 16.66
N LEU A 66 13.04 -2.19 16.60
CA LEU A 66 12.69 -3.58 16.90
C LEU A 66 12.71 -4.48 15.66
N HIS A 67 13.12 -3.97 14.51
CA HIS A 67 13.07 -4.66 13.22
C HIS A 67 11.67 -5.24 12.91
N LEU A 68 10.65 -4.41 13.11
CA LEU A 68 9.25 -4.72 12.84
C LEU A 68 8.76 -3.96 11.60
N SER A 69 7.65 -4.42 11.03
CA SER A 69 7.06 -3.76 9.86
C SER A 69 6.40 -2.43 10.25
N ILE A 70 7.04 -1.31 9.90
CA ILE A 70 6.53 0.05 10.14
C ILE A 70 5.10 0.22 9.58
N PRO A 71 4.80 -0.13 8.31
CA PRO A 71 3.46 0.08 7.77
C PRO A 71 2.38 -0.71 8.52
N ILE A 72 2.68 -1.95 8.93
CA ILE A 72 1.73 -2.80 9.65
C ILE A 72 1.49 -2.25 11.06
N ALA A 73 2.54 -1.80 11.76
CA ALA A 73 2.41 -1.17 13.06
C ALA A 73 1.52 0.08 13.00
N VAL A 74 1.82 1.01 12.10
CA VAL A 74 1.08 2.28 11.96
C VAL A 74 -0.37 2.05 11.50
N VAL A 75 -0.61 1.14 10.57
CA VAL A 75 -1.99 0.81 10.13
C VAL A 75 -2.79 0.19 11.26
N THR A 76 -2.18 -0.72 12.03
CA THR A 76 -2.84 -1.32 13.19
C THR A 76 -3.14 -0.23 14.23
N ALA A 77 -2.19 0.65 14.53
CA ALA A 77 -2.39 1.76 15.45
C ALA A 77 -3.51 2.71 15.00
N GLY A 78 -3.55 3.04 13.71
CA GLY A 78 -4.62 3.84 13.10
C GLY A 78 -5.99 3.18 13.20
N LEU A 79 -6.09 1.86 13.06
CA LEU A 79 -7.36 1.14 13.22
C LEU A 79 -7.90 1.22 14.65
N PHE A 80 -7.02 1.13 15.67
CA PHE A 80 -7.41 1.28 17.08
C PHE A 80 -7.72 2.74 17.43
N ALA A 81 -6.85 3.68 17.05
CA ALA A 81 -7.02 5.11 17.31
C ALA A 81 -8.23 5.71 16.57
N GLY A 82 -8.50 5.24 15.35
CA GLY A 82 -9.63 5.65 14.51
C GLY A 82 -10.93 4.88 14.77
N SER A 83 -10.94 3.92 15.70
CA SER A 83 -12.15 3.16 16.01
C SER A 83 -13.24 4.10 16.55
N ARG A 84 -14.37 4.18 15.83
CA ARG A 84 -15.53 5.04 16.14
C ARG A 84 -16.28 4.66 17.43
N SER A 85 -15.72 3.78 18.26
CA SER A 85 -16.42 3.31 19.44
C SER A 85 -16.29 4.31 20.59
N ILE A 86 -17.45 4.85 21.00
CA ILE A 86 -17.78 5.31 22.36
C ILE A 86 -17.54 6.82 22.64
N ASP A 87 -18.32 7.67 21.95
CA ASP A 87 -19.14 8.78 22.51
C ASP A 87 -19.54 9.74 21.36
N ALA A 88 -20.37 9.23 20.44
CA ALA A 88 -20.70 9.85 19.15
C ALA A 88 -21.52 11.17 19.21
N SER A 89 -21.80 11.72 20.40
CA SER A 89 -22.63 12.93 20.51
C SER A 89 -21.85 14.22 20.71
N SER A 90 -20.63 14.19 21.29
CA SER A 90 -19.90 15.44 21.62
C SER A 90 -18.63 15.69 20.81
N LYS A 91 -18.04 14.68 20.16
CA LYS A 91 -16.73 14.78 19.48
C LYS A 91 -16.73 14.48 17.97
N GLU A 92 -17.90 14.33 17.37
CA GLU A 92 -18.05 14.00 15.94
C GLU A 92 -17.28 14.97 15.02
N HIS A 93 -17.30 16.27 15.34
CA HIS A 93 -16.62 17.31 14.58
C HIS A 93 -15.08 17.16 14.60
N SER A 94 -14.49 16.82 15.76
CA SER A 94 -13.04 16.66 15.90
C SER A 94 -12.52 15.42 15.16
N HIS A 95 -13.30 14.34 15.13
CA HIS A 95 -12.97 13.14 14.35
C HIS A 95 -13.01 13.40 12.84
N GLN A 96 -14.06 14.06 12.35
CA GLN A 96 -14.16 14.44 10.94
C GLN A 96 -13.05 15.40 10.52
N ALA A 97 -12.67 16.33 11.38
CA ALA A 97 -11.54 17.22 11.13
C ALA A 97 -10.21 16.47 11.08
N LEU A 98 -10.03 15.43 11.91
CA LEU A 98 -8.82 14.59 11.90
C LEU A 98 -8.75 13.75 10.62
N GLU A 99 -9.87 13.18 10.19
CA GLU A 99 -10.00 12.45 8.92
C GLU A 99 -9.60 13.35 7.75
N LYS A 100 -10.20 14.54 7.65
CA LYS A 100 -9.85 15.54 6.62
C LYS A 100 -8.38 15.97 6.69
N PHE A 101 -7.82 16.12 7.89
CA PHE A 101 -6.41 16.43 8.04
C PHE A 101 -5.52 15.34 7.43
N TRP A 102 -5.79 14.06 7.73
CA TRP A 102 -5.03 12.95 7.17
C TRP A 102 -5.28 12.76 5.67
N GLU A 103 -6.49 13.01 5.16
CA GLU A 103 -6.78 13.05 3.72
C GLU A 103 -5.92 14.12 3.01
N LEU A 104 -5.83 15.33 3.58
CA LEU A 104 -5.00 16.40 3.05
C LEU A 104 -3.51 16.03 3.08
N ILE A 105 -3.04 15.40 4.15
CA ILE A 105 -1.66 14.91 4.25
C ILE A 105 -1.39 13.81 3.20
N ASP A 106 -2.31 12.86 3.02
CA ASP A 106 -2.19 11.81 2.01
C ASP A 106 -2.14 12.41 0.60
N GLU A 107 -3.05 13.34 0.29
CA GLU A 107 -3.09 14.01 -1.01
C GLU A 107 -1.81 14.83 -1.27
N MET A 108 -1.32 15.56 -0.26
CA MET A 108 -0.09 16.35 -0.36
C MET A 108 1.13 15.44 -0.57
N LEU A 109 1.29 14.38 0.24
CA LEU A 109 2.40 13.45 0.12
C LEU A 109 2.36 12.69 -1.20
N ASN A 110 1.18 12.27 -1.64
CA ASN A 110 1.00 11.60 -2.92
C ASN A 110 1.33 12.52 -4.10
N THR A 111 0.93 13.79 -4.04
CA THR A 111 1.30 14.81 -5.05
C THR A 111 2.80 15.02 -5.11
N VAL A 112 3.47 15.17 -3.96
CA VAL A 112 4.93 15.28 -3.89
C VAL A 112 5.59 14.02 -4.44
N LEU A 113 5.11 12.84 -4.08
CA LEU A 113 5.62 11.55 -4.53
C LEU A 113 5.54 11.46 -6.06
N PHE A 114 4.38 11.73 -6.66
CA PHE A 114 4.21 11.72 -8.12
C PHE A 114 5.04 12.78 -8.82
N SER A 115 5.16 13.98 -8.24
CA SER A 115 6.04 15.04 -8.76
C SER A 115 7.50 14.60 -8.77
N MET A 116 8.00 14.02 -7.67
CA MET A 116 9.36 13.50 -7.58
C MET A 116 9.61 12.34 -8.55
N ILE A 117 8.63 11.44 -8.71
CA ILE A 117 8.70 10.36 -9.71
C ILE A 117 8.82 10.93 -11.13
N GLY A 118 8.01 11.94 -11.47
CA GLY A 118 8.05 12.61 -12.76
C GLY A 118 9.39 13.30 -13.01
N LEU A 119 9.92 14.01 -12.01
CA LEU A 119 11.25 14.64 -12.10
C LEU A 119 12.36 13.60 -12.30
N GLN A 120 12.30 12.49 -11.56
CA GLN A 120 13.27 11.41 -11.67
C GLN A 120 13.27 10.82 -13.08
N MET A 121 12.09 10.68 -13.72
CA MET A 121 11.94 10.13 -15.08
C MET A 121 12.73 10.92 -16.13
N VAL A 122 12.82 12.25 -16.01
CA VAL A 122 13.55 13.10 -16.97
C VAL A 122 15.04 12.78 -16.98
N ASN A 123 15.61 12.38 -15.84
CA ASN A 123 17.03 12.09 -15.70
C ASN A 123 17.38 10.61 -15.93
N PHE A 124 16.48 9.81 -16.54
CA PHE A 124 16.74 8.39 -16.83
C PHE A 124 17.22 8.20 -18.28
N PRO A 125 18.54 8.05 -18.53
CA PRO A 125 19.11 8.07 -19.89
C PRO A 125 18.83 6.83 -20.74
N PHE A 126 18.11 5.82 -20.24
CA PHE A 126 17.95 4.54 -20.93
C PHE A 126 16.49 4.07 -21.12
N ILE A 127 15.49 4.95 -20.95
CA ILE A 127 14.07 4.55 -21.04
C ILE A 127 13.75 3.87 -22.39
N ASP A 128 14.36 4.37 -23.48
CA ASP A 128 14.11 3.90 -24.84
C ASP A 128 14.67 2.49 -25.11
N SER A 129 15.71 2.08 -24.37
CA SER A 129 16.29 0.75 -24.51
C SER A 129 15.44 -0.34 -23.84
N TYR A 130 14.63 0.02 -22.84
CA TYR A 130 13.93 -0.92 -21.96
C TYR A 130 12.42 -1.05 -22.23
N TRP A 131 11.90 -0.46 -23.30
CA TRP A 131 10.46 -0.53 -23.61
C TRP A 131 9.93 -1.98 -23.72
N ARG A 132 10.72 -2.89 -24.33
CA ARG A 132 10.37 -4.32 -24.43
C ARG A 132 10.23 -4.97 -23.07
N THR A 133 11.17 -4.68 -22.16
CA THR A 133 11.14 -5.19 -20.79
C THR A 133 9.92 -4.66 -20.04
N GLY A 134 9.58 -3.38 -20.23
CA GLY A 134 8.37 -2.77 -19.69
C GLY A 134 7.09 -3.46 -20.18
N CYS A 135 6.96 -3.71 -21.49
CA CYS A 135 5.82 -4.42 -22.06
C CYS A 135 5.68 -5.85 -21.52
N ILE A 136 6.78 -6.59 -21.44
CA ILE A 136 6.78 -7.94 -20.86
C ILE A 136 6.37 -7.89 -19.38
N ALA A 137 6.91 -6.93 -18.61
CA ALA A 137 6.57 -6.77 -17.21
C ALA A 137 5.08 -6.48 -17.00
N ILE A 138 4.45 -5.66 -17.87
CA ILE A 138 3.01 -5.40 -17.82
C ILE A 138 2.22 -6.70 -18.02
N VAL A 139 2.53 -7.47 -19.06
CA VAL A 139 1.82 -8.72 -19.36
C VAL A 139 1.98 -9.73 -18.22
N VAL A 140 3.21 -9.93 -17.75
CA VAL A 140 3.51 -10.83 -16.62
C VAL A 140 2.77 -10.39 -15.37
N LEU A 141 2.71 -9.09 -15.07
CA LEU A 141 2.02 -8.58 -13.90
C LEU A 141 0.51 -8.81 -13.98
N LEU A 142 -0.10 -8.57 -15.15
CA LEU A 142 -1.53 -8.81 -15.35
C LEU A 142 -1.88 -10.30 -15.18
N ILE A 143 -1.07 -11.20 -15.73
CA ILE A 143 -1.24 -12.65 -15.57
C ILE A 143 -1.06 -13.05 -14.11
N ALA A 144 0.01 -12.60 -13.46
CA ALA A 144 0.28 -12.90 -12.06
C ALA A 144 -0.88 -12.43 -11.17
N ARG A 145 -1.44 -11.25 -11.45
CA ARG A 145 -2.58 -10.72 -10.70
C ARG A 145 -3.84 -11.55 -10.92
N TRP A 146 -4.15 -11.88 -12.16
CA TRP A 146 -5.31 -12.72 -12.49
C TRP A 146 -5.20 -14.06 -11.77
N LEU A 147 -4.02 -14.69 -11.78
CA LEU A 147 -3.76 -15.94 -11.06
C LEU A 147 -3.91 -15.79 -9.54
N SER A 148 -3.35 -14.73 -8.95
CA SER A 148 -3.45 -14.46 -7.51
C SER A 148 -4.89 -14.23 -7.02
N ILE A 149 -5.79 -13.80 -7.90
CA ILE A 149 -7.21 -13.61 -7.57
C ILE A 149 -8.00 -14.90 -7.84
N VAL A 150 -7.78 -15.56 -8.98
CA VAL A 150 -8.50 -16.78 -9.37
C VAL A 150 -8.16 -17.94 -8.44
N LEU A 151 -6.92 -18.08 -7.99
CA LEU A 151 -6.50 -19.21 -7.16
C LEU A 151 -7.26 -19.25 -5.82
N PRO A 152 -7.30 -18.20 -4.99
CA PRO A 152 -8.15 -18.18 -3.79
C PRO A 152 -9.64 -18.31 -4.11
N LEU A 153 -10.12 -17.67 -5.18
CA LEU A 153 -11.54 -17.73 -5.55
C LEU A 153 -11.98 -19.12 -6.00
N THR A 154 -11.14 -19.91 -6.65
CA THR A 154 -11.49 -21.30 -7.03
C THR A 154 -11.66 -22.18 -5.81
N PHE A 155 -10.82 -22.03 -4.79
CA PHE A 155 -10.95 -22.74 -3.52
C PHE A 155 -12.13 -22.23 -2.67
N LEU A 156 -12.37 -20.92 -2.68
CA LEU A 156 -13.37 -20.27 -1.82
C LEU A 156 -14.72 -20.05 -2.53
N ARG A 157 -14.87 -20.53 -3.77
CA ARG A 157 -16.06 -20.39 -4.63
C ARG A 157 -17.34 -20.91 -3.99
N ARG A 158 -17.21 -21.92 -3.13
CA ARG A 158 -18.35 -22.55 -2.45
C ARG A 158 -18.92 -21.67 -1.32
N THR A 159 -18.10 -20.78 -0.77
CA THR A 159 -18.46 -19.91 0.36
C THR A 159 -18.78 -18.48 -0.11
N LEU A 160 -18.07 -18.00 -1.12
CA LEU A 160 -18.26 -16.67 -1.70
C LEU A 160 -19.10 -16.77 -2.97
N LYS A 161 -20.36 -16.29 -2.91
CA LYS A 161 -21.25 -16.12 -4.09
C LYS A 161 -20.77 -14.96 -4.98
N ILE A 162 -19.54 -15.03 -5.50
CA ILE A 162 -18.95 -14.00 -6.34
C ILE A 162 -19.15 -14.36 -7.81
N ASN A 163 -19.68 -13.42 -8.61
CA ASN A 163 -19.85 -13.60 -10.04
C ASN A 163 -18.52 -13.40 -10.80
N TYR A 164 -18.37 -14.04 -11.96
CA TYR A 164 -17.18 -13.92 -12.80
C TYR A 164 -16.94 -12.47 -13.27
N GLY A 165 -18.00 -11.66 -13.42
CA GLY A 165 -17.89 -10.22 -13.71
C GLY A 165 -17.10 -9.48 -12.63
N SER A 166 -17.29 -9.84 -11.36
CA SER A 166 -16.55 -9.25 -10.23
C SER A 166 -15.06 -9.61 -10.25
N VAL A 167 -14.66 -10.75 -10.82
CA VAL A 167 -13.25 -11.18 -10.92
C VAL A 167 -12.47 -10.31 -11.89
N ASN A 168 -13.05 -10.00 -13.05
CA ASN A 168 -12.42 -9.11 -14.03
C ASN A 168 -12.31 -7.69 -13.48
N VAL A 169 -13.37 -7.17 -12.81
CA VAL A 169 -13.31 -5.87 -12.14
C VAL A 169 -12.21 -5.87 -11.07
N LEU A 170 -12.15 -6.89 -10.21
CA LEU A 170 -11.16 -6.96 -9.13
C LEU A 170 -9.72 -7.06 -9.65
N THR A 171 -9.53 -7.72 -10.79
CA THR A 171 -8.23 -7.79 -11.48
C THR A 171 -7.86 -6.44 -12.10
N TRP A 172 -8.81 -5.72 -12.69
CA TRP A 172 -8.53 -4.42 -13.33
C TRP A 172 -8.47 -3.25 -12.34
N ALA A 173 -9.12 -3.34 -11.18
CA ALA A 173 -9.29 -2.23 -10.24
C ALA A 173 -8.05 -1.83 -9.44
N GLY A 174 -7.07 -2.72 -9.25
CA GLY A 174 -5.90 -2.34 -8.44
C GLY A 174 -4.83 -1.64 -9.25
N VAL A 175 -5.07 -0.37 -9.44
CA VAL A 175 -4.08 0.56 -9.97
C VAL A 175 -2.81 0.49 -9.13
N ARG A 176 -1.64 0.41 -9.77
CA ARG A 176 -0.34 0.46 -9.11
C ARG A 176 -0.01 1.91 -8.79
N GLY A 177 0.27 2.19 -7.53
CA GLY A 177 0.61 3.53 -7.05
C GLY A 177 2.12 3.82 -7.02
N GLY A 178 2.44 5.04 -6.61
CA GLY A 178 3.82 5.54 -6.49
C GLY A 178 4.71 4.78 -5.50
N ILE A 179 4.13 4.08 -4.52
CA ILE A 179 4.86 3.24 -3.54
C ILE A 179 5.74 2.19 -4.25
N SER A 180 5.27 1.63 -5.36
CA SER A 180 6.03 0.62 -6.12
C SER A 180 7.34 1.21 -6.67
N ILE A 181 7.28 2.45 -7.18
CA ILE A 181 8.45 3.15 -7.71
C ILE A 181 9.36 3.60 -6.57
N ALA A 182 8.81 4.07 -5.44
CA ALA A 182 9.61 4.42 -4.28
C ALA A 182 10.45 3.23 -3.77
N LEU A 183 9.85 2.04 -3.69
CA LEU A 183 10.57 0.80 -3.36
C LEU A 183 11.63 0.47 -4.42
N ALA A 184 11.29 0.57 -5.70
CA ALA A 184 12.23 0.35 -6.80
C ALA A 184 13.47 1.26 -6.72
N LEU A 185 13.28 2.54 -6.35
CA LEU A 185 14.35 3.53 -6.19
C LEU A 185 15.20 3.30 -4.94
N SER A 186 14.58 2.80 -3.86
CA SER A 186 15.23 2.48 -2.59
C SER A 186 16.22 1.31 -2.68
N LEU A 187 16.08 0.42 -3.68
CA LEU A 187 16.98 -0.71 -3.88
C LEU A 187 18.45 -0.28 -4.07
N GLN A 188 19.32 -0.86 -3.25
CA GLN A 188 20.77 -0.71 -3.30
C GLN A 188 21.40 -1.93 -3.99
N ILE A 189 21.09 -2.12 -5.26
CA ILE A 189 21.65 -3.19 -6.11
C ILE A 189 22.64 -2.59 -7.11
N GLU A 190 23.50 -3.43 -7.67
CA GLU A 190 24.31 -3.14 -8.85
C GLU A 190 23.51 -2.34 -9.91
N ALA A 191 24.15 -1.28 -10.43
CA ALA A 191 23.48 -0.27 -11.25
C ALA A 191 22.71 -0.89 -12.43
N ARG A 192 23.29 -1.91 -13.08
CA ARG A 192 22.68 -2.60 -14.23
C ARG A 192 21.30 -3.19 -13.93
N TYR A 193 21.15 -3.90 -12.81
CA TYR A 193 19.89 -4.52 -12.42
C TYR A 193 18.91 -3.49 -11.84
N LYS A 194 19.43 -2.48 -11.14
CA LYS A 194 18.61 -1.37 -10.62
C LYS A 194 17.89 -0.63 -11.76
N TYR A 195 18.59 -0.29 -12.84
CA TYR A 195 17.96 0.38 -14.00
C TYR A 195 16.84 -0.47 -14.61
N LEU A 196 17.06 -1.78 -14.75
CA LEU A 196 16.05 -2.69 -15.30
C LEU A 196 14.78 -2.72 -14.44
N ILE A 197 14.93 -2.93 -13.12
CA ILE A 197 13.79 -3.00 -12.19
C ILE A 197 13.04 -1.67 -12.16
N VAL A 198 13.77 -0.56 -12.08
CA VAL A 198 13.17 0.77 -12.03
C VAL A 198 12.41 1.06 -13.32
N CYS A 199 13.02 0.87 -14.49
CA CYS A 199 12.34 1.08 -15.79
C CYS A 199 11.09 0.20 -15.93
N ALA A 200 11.18 -1.10 -15.61
CA ALA A 200 10.02 -1.99 -15.65
C ALA A 200 8.88 -1.51 -14.74
N THR A 201 9.22 -1.07 -13.52
CA THR A 201 8.25 -0.54 -12.55
C THR A 201 7.60 0.75 -13.06
N PHE A 202 8.36 1.65 -13.69
CA PHE A 202 7.85 2.85 -14.33
C PHE A 202 6.82 2.54 -15.43
N PHE A 203 7.17 1.68 -16.38
CA PHE A 203 6.25 1.29 -17.46
C PHE A 203 4.95 0.69 -16.90
N VAL A 204 5.06 -0.18 -15.90
CA VAL A 204 3.91 -0.79 -15.22
C VAL A 204 3.02 0.25 -14.55
N VAL A 205 3.60 1.19 -13.79
CA VAL A 205 2.84 2.22 -13.07
C VAL A 205 2.18 3.21 -14.04
N ILE A 206 2.91 3.68 -15.05
CA ILE A 206 2.36 4.58 -16.09
C ILE A 206 1.21 3.89 -16.83
N PHE A 207 1.41 2.63 -17.25
CA PHE A 207 0.35 1.85 -17.87
C PHE A 207 -0.86 1.70 -16.93
N SER A 208 -0.62 1.42 -15.66
CA SER A 208 -1.68 1.25 -14.68
C SER A 208 -2.49 2.53 -14.47
N ILE A 209 -1.83 3.67 -14.31
CA ILE A 209 -2.52 4.95 -14.07
C ILE A 209 -3.28 5.42 -15.32
N ILE A 210 -2.64 5.39 -16.49
CA ILE A 210 -3.24 5.88 -17.74
C ILE A 210 -4.27 4.89 -18.27
N PHE A 211 -3.87 3.63 -18.51
CA PHE A 211 -4.77 2.66 -19.13
C PHE A 211 -5.75 2.06 -18.13
N GLN A 212 -5.28 1.50 -17.01
CA GLN A 212 -6.22 0.86 -16.06
C GLN A 212 -7.09 1.91 -15.36
N GLY A 213 -6.55 3.07 -14.99
CA GLY A 213 -7.31 4.17 -14.39
C GLY A 213 -8.46 4.67 -15.27
N LEU A 214 -8.21 4.98 -16.55
CA LEU A 214 -9.24 5.49 -17.46
C LEU A 214 -10.24 4.41 -17.91
N THR A 215 -9.80 3.16 -18.04
CA THR A 215 -10.66 2.05 -18.50
C THR A 215 -11.52 1.45 -17.41
N LEU A 216 -11.18 1.62 -16.13
CA LEU A 216 -11.91 1.01 -15.01
C LEU A 216 -13.39 1.44 -14.99
N LYS A 217 -13.67 2.74 -15.12
CA LYS A 217 -15.05 3.26 -15.14
C LYS A 217 -15.87 2.66 -16.29
N HIS A 218 -15.26 2.55 -17.47
CA HIS A 218 -15.88 1.96 -18.65
C HIS A 218 -16.14 0.46 -18.47
N LEU A 219 -15.18 -0.26 -17.88
CA LEU A 219 -15.29 -1.69 -17.60
C LEU A 219 -16.42 -1.99 -16.61
N ILE A 220 -16.52 -1.22 -15.52
CA ILE A 220 -17.59 -1.35 -14.53
C ILE A 220 -18.95 -1.14 -15.20
N ASN A 221 -19.12 -0.05 -15.96
CA ASN A 221 -20.38 0.23 -16.66
C ASN A 221 -20.75 -0.86 -17.66
N TYR A 222 -19.78 -1.44 -18.37
CA TYR A 222 -20.03 -2.52 -19.32
C TYR A 222 -20.48 -3.82 -18.64
N LEU A 223 -19.84 -4.19 -17.53
CA LEU A 223 -20.14 -5.44 -16.81
C LEU A 223 -21.45 -5.35 -16.04
N TYR A 224 -21.74 -4.22 -15.39
CA TYR A 224 -23.00 -4.03 -14.66
C TYR A 224 -24.22 -4.03 -15.60
N ARG A 225 -24.09 -3.42 -16.79
CA ARG A 225 -25.13 -3.45 -17.83
C ARG A 225 -25.39 -4.85 -18.39
N LYS A 226 -24.47 -5.79 -18.22
CA LYS A 226 -24.61 -7.19 -18.66
C LYS A 226 -25.26 -8.08 -17.58
N GLU A 227 -25.20 -7.70 -16.30
CA GLU A 227 -25.89 -8.42 -15.22
C GLU A 227 -27.39 -8.06 -15.12
N GLU A 228 -27.79 -6.91 -15.65
CA GLU A 228 -29.19 -6.42 -15.65
C GLU A 228 -30.04 -6.94 -16.84
N LYS A 229 -29.44 -7.71 -17.76
CA LYS A 229 -30.11 -8.35 -18.91
C LYS A 229 -30.02 -9.87 -18.82
#